data_AF-A0AAV8HHN0-F1
#
_entry.id   AF-A0AAV8HHN0-F1
#
_cell.length_a   1.000
_cell.length_b   1.000
_cell.length_c   1.000
_cell.angle_alpha   90.00
_cell.angle_beta   90.00
_cell.angle_gamma   90.00
#
_symmetry.space_group_name_H-M   'P 1'
#
loop_
_entity.id
_entity.type
_entity.pdbx_description
1 polymer ?
#
loop_
_entity_poly.entity_id
_entity_poly.type
_entity_poly.pdbx_seq_one_letter_code
_entity_poly.pdbx_strand_id
1 'polypeptide(L)'
;MAATSMQAFCYDKYGGGAASLKKVEIPVPAPKKGEILVKVEAVSINPVDWKIQNGVMRPFLPKFPCVPQLKCGARNIDLVKSLGADEVLDYRTPEGKTLKSPSGRKYDAVVHCTVGIAWSVFEKNLSEKGKVIDLTPGFSSIVTSALKKITFSKKQLVPFLPKIGSKDLEFLVGLVKDGKLKPVIDSVHSFDEAPEAWAKSMEGHATGKIIIEVEK
;
A
#
# COMPACT_ATOMS: atom_id res chain seq x y z
N MET A 1 -27.14 -0.77 26.85
CA MET A 1 -26.06 0.04 27.46
C MET A 1 -24.90 0.04 26.50
N ALA A 2 -24.33 1.20 26.15
CA ALA A 2 -23.13 1.22 25.30
C ALA A 2 -21.97 0.54 26.04
N ALA A 3 -21.17 -0.25 25.32
CA ALA A 3 -20.01 -0.92 25.91
C ALA A 3 -19.05 0.12 26.51
N THR A 4 -18.56 -0.12 27.73
CA THR A 4 -17.60 0.76 28.41
C THR A 4 -16.15 0.46 28.03
N SER A 5 -15.91 -0.74 27.52
CA SER A 5 -14.62 -1.24 27.04
C SER A 5 -14.77 -1.88 25.65
N MET A 6 -13.66 -1.97 24.94
CA MET A 6 -13.53 -2.62 23.65
C MET A 6 -12.25 -3.45 23.61
N GLN A 7 -12.25 -4.48 22.77
CA GLN A 7 -11.04 -5.25 22.50
C GLN A 7 -10.20 -4.55 21.42
N ALA A 8 -8.89 -4.59 21.59
CA ALA A 8 -7.93 -4.08 20.63
C ALA A 8 -6.68 -4.96 20.61
N PHE A 9 -5.95 -4.91 19.50
CA PHE A 9 -4.60 -5.45 19.43
C PHE A 9 -3.59 -4.29 19.49
N CYS A 10 -2.64 -4.38 20.41
CA CYS A 10 -1.63 -3.36 20.67
C CYS A 10 -0.23 -3.96 20.69
N TYR A 11 0.76 -3.16 20.35
CA TYR A 11 2.17 -3.46 20.60
C TYR A 11 2.78 -2.37 21.50
N ASP A 12 3.69 -2.78 22.39
CA ASP A 12 4.25 -1.95 23.48
C ASP A 12 5.70 -1.52 23.23
N LYS A 13 6.33 -2.02 22.17
CA LYS A 13 7.70 -1.71 21.77
C LYS A 13 7.88 -1.85 20.26
N TYR A 14 9.01 -1.35 19.78
CA TYR A 14 9.45 -1.63 18.42
C TYR A 14 9.96 -3.07 18.29
N GLY A 15 9.69 -3.70 17.16
CA GLY A 15 10.09 -5.07 16.85
C GLY A 15 9.32 -6.13 17.66
N GLY A 16 9.78 -7.38 17.57
CA GLY A 16 9.11 -8.53 18.18
C GLY A 16 8.06 -9.22 17.30
N GLY A 17 7.88 -8.74 16.07
CA GLY A 17 7.03 -9.37 15.06
C GLY A 17 5.58 -9.59 15.53
N ALA A 18 4.94 -10.63 15.01
CA ALA A 18 3.57 -11.00 15.39
C ALA A 18 3.41 -11.25 16.89
N ALA A 19 4.41 -11.83 17.56
CA ALA A 19 4.38 -12.13 18.99
C ALA A 19 4.30 -10.89 19.90
N SER A 20 4.64 -9.70 19.38
CA SER A 20 4.48 -8.45 20.14
C SER A 20 3.05 -7.90 20.11
N LEU A 21 2.20 -8.40 19.22
CA LEU A 21 0.82 -7.98 19.08
C LEU A 21 -0.02 -8.67 20.16
N LYS A 22 -0.48 -7.90 21.14
CA LYS A 22 -1.22 -8.40 22.30
C LYS A 22 -2.67 -7.96 22.23
N LYS A 23 -3.59 -8.91 22.41
CA LYS A 23 -5.00 -8.62 22.64
C LYS A 23 -5.15 -7.97 24.02
N VAL A 24 -5.77 -6.81 24.06
CA VAL A 24 -6.02 -6.03 25.27
C VAL A 24 -7.46 -5.54 25.29
N GLU A 25 -7.97 -5.31 26.49
CA GLU A 25 -9.23 -4.62 26.71
C GLU A 25 -8.93 -3.18 27.12
N ILE A 26 -9.51 -2.21 26.39
CA ILE A 26 -9.29 -0.79 26.62
C ILE A 26 -10.63 -0.04 26.67
N PRO A 27 -10.73 1.11 27.33
CA PRO A 27 -11.97 1.89 27.35
C PRO A 27 -12.40 2.31 25.95
N VAL A 28 -13.72 2.32 25.70
CA VAL A 28 -14.25 2.91 24.47
C VAL A 28 -13.94 4.43 24.47
N PRO A 29 -13.29 4.97 23.43
CA PRO A 29 -12.93 6.38 23.40
C PRO A 29 -14.18 7.27 23.32
N ALA A 30 -14.23 8.31 24.16
CA ALA A 30 -15.27 9.32 24.09
C ALA A 30 -14.91 10.36 23.00
N PRO A 31 -15.70 10.50 21.93
CA PRO A 31 -15.40 11.46 20.88
C PRO A 31 -15.54 12.89 21.41
N LYS A 32 -14.57 13.76 21.06
CA LYS A 32 -14.61 15.20 21.34
C LYS A 32 -15.47 15.94 20.31
N LYS A 33 -15.67 17.24 20.52
CA LYS A 33 -16.35 18.11 19.54
C LYS A 33 -15.66 18.03 18.18
N GLY A 34 -16.41 17.62 17.15
CA GLY A 34 -15.91 17.46 15.79
C GLY A 34 -15.29 16.10 15.49
N GLU A 35 -15.25 15.19 16.47
CA GLU A 35 -14.87 13.79 16.29
C GLU A 35 -16.11 12.90 16.20
N ILE A 36 -15.98 11.75 15.55
CA ILE A 36 -17.01 10.71 15.50
C ILE A 36 -16.41 9.41 16.06
N LEU A 37 -17.24 8.65 16.78
CA LEU A 37 -16.88 7.30 17.19
C LEU A 37 -17.30 6.33 16.08
N VAL A 38 -16.35 5.58 15.56
CA VAL A 38 -16.58 4.59 14.51
C VAL A 38 -16.46 3.20 15.12
N LYS A 39 -17.52 2.40 15.00
CA LYS A 39 -17.44 0.97 15.25
C LYS A 39 -16.77 0.30 14.06
N VAL A 40 -15.72 -0.47 14.33
CA VAL A 40 -14.93 -1.12 13.30
C VAL A 40 -15.54 -2.50 13.02
N GLU A 41 -16.03 -2.71 11.81
CA GLU A 41 -16.56 -4.01 11.36
C GLU A 41 -15.47 -4.89 10.74
N ALA A 42 -14.55 -4.27 9.99
CA ALA A 42 -13.41 -4.95 9.39
C ALA A 42 -12.21 -4.01 9.20
N VAL A 43 -11.01 -4.57 9.21
CA VAL A 43 -9.76 -3.85 8.90
C VAL A 43 -8.87 -4.71 8.01
N SER A 44 -8.14 -4.11 7.07
CA SER A 44 -7.18 -4.85 6.24
C SER A 44 -5.77 -4.83 6.83
N ILE A 45 -4.93 -5.88 6.84
CA ILE A 45 -3.50 -5.87 7.24
C ILE A 45 -2.55 -5.86 6.05
N ASN A 46 -1.32 -5.39 6.29
CA ASN A 46 -0.64 -4.61 5.30
C ASN A 46 0.88 -4.37 5.64
N PRO A 47 1.82 -4.24 4.68
CA PRO A 47 3.25 -4.19 4.99
C PRO A 47 3.79 -2.93 5.67
N VAL A 48 3.14 -1.78 5.53
CA VAL A 48 3.64 -0.54 6.19
C VAL A 48 3.56 -0.66 7.71
N ASP A 49 2.63 -1.47 8.20
CA ASP A 49 2.25 -1.58 9.61
C ASP A 49 3.36 -2.23 10.42
N TRP A 50 3.87 -3.35 9.92
CA TRP A 50 5.03 -4.01 10.51
C TRP A 50 6.32 -3.23 10.29
N LYS A 51 6.45 -2.45 9.20
CA LYS A 51 7.59 -1.54 9.02
C LYS A 51 7.59 -0.41 10.06
N ILE A 52 6.43 0.15 10.38
CA ILE A 52 6.26 1.12 11.47
C ILE A 52 6.60 0.47 12.80
N GLN A 53 6.07 -0.73 13.07
CA GLN A 53 6.40 -1.51 14.26
C GLN A 53 7.90 -1.82 14.36
N ASN A 54 8.60 -2.07 13.25
CA ASN A 54 10.05 -2.28 13.21
C ASN A 54 10.87 -0.98 13.30
N GLY A 55 10.24 0.19 13.32
CA GLY A 55 10.91 1.46 13.57
C GLY A 55 11.38 2.22 12.33
N VAL A 56 10.84 1.91 11.14
CA VAL A 56 11.16 2.63 9.89
C VAL A 56 10.80 4.13 9.96
N MET A 57 9.91 4.52 10.89
CA MET A 57 9.51 5.93 11.09
C MET A 57 10.09 6.58 12.37
N ARG A 58 11.15 6.03 12.95
CA ARG A 58 11.84 6.68 14.09
C ARG A 58 12.45 8.02 13.67
N PRO A 59 12.43 9.06 14.54
CA PRO A 59 11.81 9.12 15.88
C PRO A 59 10.33 9.58 15.88
N PHE A 60 9.70 9.76 14.71
CA PHE A 60 8.43 10.47 14.58
C PHE A 60 7.20 9.64 14.97
N LEU A 61 7.23 8.30 14.79
CA LEU A 61 6.11 7.39 15.09
C LEU A 61 6.60 5.97 15.48
N PRO A 62 5.84 5.19 16.28
CA PRO A 62 4.74 5.56 17.16
C PRO A 62 5.18 5.78 18.63
N LYS A 63 4.29 6.37 19.43
CA LYS A 63 4.35 6.30 20.91
C LYS A 63 3.62 5.03 21.36
N PHE A 64 4.12 4.36 22.39
CA PHE A 64 3.55 3.09 22.88
C PHE A 64 2.63 3.30 24.10
N PRO A 65 1.62 2.44 24.29
CA PRO A 65 1.14 1.37 23.39
C PRO A 65 0.42 1.94 22.16
N CYS A 66 0.53 1.25 21.02
CA CYS A 66 -0.03 1.70 19.73
C CYS A 66 -0.94 0.65 19.11
N VAL A 67 -2.13 1.08 18.65
CA VAL A 67 -3.00 0.27 17.78
C VAL A 67 -2.53 0.48 16.34
N PRO A 68 -2.17 -0.59 15.60
CA PRO A 68 -1.67 -0.44 14.25
C PRO A 68 -2.74 0.06 13.28
N GLN A 69 -2.33 0.90 12.33
CA GLN A 69 -3.12 1.28 11.15
C GLN A 69 -2.50 0.63 9.91
N LEU A 70 -3.34 0.24 8.94
CA LEU A 70 -2.98 -0.85 8.05
C LEU A 70 -3.03 -0.52 6.50
N LYS A 71 -1.93 -0.61 5.65
CA LYS A 71 -1.84 -0.66 4.08
C LYS A 71 -0.78 -1.60 3.24
N CYS A 72 -1.10 -2.16 2.02
CA CYS A 72 -0.87 -3.57 1.38
C CYS A 72 0.41 -3.98 0.54
N GLY A 73 0.65 -5.31 0.26
CA GLY A 73 1.75 -5.96 -0.53
C GLY A 73 1.37 -7.15 -1.48
N ALA A 74 2.31 -7.83 -2.20
CA ALA A 74 2.06 -8.55 -3.49
C ALA A 74 2.82 -9.88 -3.83
N ARG A 75 2.19 -10.78 -4.64
CA ARG A 75 2.78 -11.76 -5.64
C ARG A 75 1.75 -12.35 -6.64
N ASN A 76 1.65 -11.88 -7.90
CA ASN A 76 0.36 -12.00 -8.64
C ASN A 76 0.40 -12.25 -10.17
N ILE A 77 1.32 -13.04 -10.78
CA ILE A 77 1.37 -13.11 -12.28
C ILE A 77 0.05 -13.56 -12.90
N ASP A 78 -0.49 -14.71 -12.50
CA ASP A 78 -1.73 -15.24 -13.09
C ASP A 78 -2.95 -14.39 -12.73
N LEU A 79 -2.95 -13.82 -11.52
CA LEU A 79 -3.96 -12.86 -11.10
C LEU A 79 -3.90 -11.57 -11.94
N VAL A 80 -2.72 -11.03 -12.22
CA VAL A 80 -2.57 -9.81 -13.02
C VAL A 80 -3.03 -10.06 -14.46
N LYS A 81 -2.78 -11.26 -15.01
CA LYS A 81 -3.34 -11.68 -16.29
C LYS A 81 -4.88 -11.78 -16.24
N SER A 82 -5.44 -12.39 -15.19
CA SER A 82 -6.90 -12.53 -15.06
C SER A 82 -7.61 -11.18 -14.85
N LEU A 83 -6.90 -10.17 -14.35
CA LEU A 83 -7.35 -8.78 -14.26
C LEU A 83 -7.26 -8.01 -15.60
N GLY A 84 -6.78 -8.66 -16.67
CA GLY A 84 -6.77 -8.10 -18.03
C GLY A 84 -5.46 -7.46 -18.45
N ALA A 85 -4.33 -7.74 -17.77
CA ALA A 85 -3.03 -7.26 -18.24
C ALA A 85 -2.62 -7.96 -19.54
N ASP A 86 -2.29 -7.18 -20.58
CA ASP A 86 -1.78 -7.69 -21.85
C ASP A 86 -0.40 -8.34 -21.72
N GLU A 87 0.44 -7.78 -20.85
CA GLU A 87 1.81 -8.25 -20.59
C GLU A 87 2.12 -8.23 -19.09
N VAL A 88 2.82 -9.25 -18.63
CA VAL A 88 3.28 -9.34 -17.24
C VAL A 88 4.77 -9.65 -17.22
N LEU A 89 5.51 -8.87 -16.44
CA LEU A 89 6.95 -9.03 -16.25
C LEU A 89 7.24 -9.57 -14.85
N ASP A 90 8.00 -10.65 -14.79
CA ASP A 90 8.57 -11.14 -13.53
C ASP A 90 9.87 -10.39 -13.23
N TYR A 91 9.85 -9.51 -12.24
CA TYR A 91 11.01 -8.71 -11.84
C TYR A 91 12.21 -9.54 -11.37
N ARG A 92 12.04 -10.83 -11.07
CA ARG A 92 13.14 -11.73 -10.70
C ARG A 92 13.98 -12.14 -11.91
N THR A 93 13.41 -12.05 -13.10
CA THR A 93 14.09 -12.32 -14.37
C THR A 93 14.95 -11.13 -14.83
N PRO A 94 16.03 -11.35 -15.60
CA PRO A 94 16.82 -10.27 -16.19
C PRO A 94 15.97 -9.27 -17.01
N GLU A 95 14.99 -9.77 -17.75
CA GLU A 95 14.07 -8.98 -18.58
C GLU A 95 13.21 -8.07 -17.70
N GLY A 96 12.65 -8.61 -16.62
CA GLY A 96 11.87 -7.85 -15.64
C GLY A 96 12.69 -6.79 -14.92
N LYS A 97 13.96 -7.06 -14.58
CA LYS A 97 14.87 -6.05 -13.97
C LYS A 97 15.15 -4.88 -14.89
N THR A 98 15.16 -5.12 -16.21
CA THR A 98 15.36 -4.06 -17.21
C THR A 98 14.06 -3.39 -17.65
N LEU A 99 12.91 -3.83 -17.13
CA LEU A 99 11.57 -3.35 -17.47
C LEU A 99 11.25 -3.41 -18.97
N LYS A 100 11.92 -4.30 -19.71
CA LYS A 100 11.76 -4.39 -21.16
C LYS A 100 10.44 -5.13 -21.46
N SER A 101 9.55 -4.48 -22.21
CA SER A 101 8.30 -5.11 -22.66
C SER A 101 8.60 -6.38 -23.48
N PRO A 102 7.88 -7.50 -23.26
CA PRO A 102 8.02 -8.71 -24.06
C PRO A 102 7.77 -8.47 -25.57
N SER A 103 6.85 -7.58 -25.94
CA SER A 103 6.62 -7.18 -27.34
C SER A 103 7.59 -6.12 -27.85
N GLY A 104 8.51 -5.63 -27.01
CA GLY A 104 9.46 -4.57 -27.36
C GLY A 104 8.86 -3.17 -27.45
N ARG A 105 7.57 -3.01 -27.11
CA ARG A 105 6.90 -1.70 -27.08
C ARG A 105 7.56 -0.77 -26.06
N LYS A 106 7.52 0.53 -26.36
CA LYS A 106 7.94 1.60 -25.44
C LYS A 106 6.73 2.09 -24.66
N TYR A 107 6.95 2.54 -23.43
CA TYR A 107 5.89 3.02 -22.56
C TYR A 107 5.69 4.53 -22.70
N ASP A 108 4.45 4.96 -22.91
CA ASP A 108 4.06 6.37 -22.83
C ASP A 108 3.86 6.83 -21.37
N ALA A 109 3.46 5.90 -20.50
CA ALA A 109 3.31 6.14 -19.08
C ALA A 109 3.77 4.91 -18.29
N VAL A 110 4.44 5.15 -17.17
CA VAL A 110 4.82 4.14 -16.18
C VAL A 110 4.33 4.61 -14.83
N VAL A 111 3.48 3.83 -14.16
CA VAL A 111 3.08 4.10 -12.77
C VAL A 111 4.01 3.32 -11.84
N HIS A 112 4.93 4.02 -11.21
CA HIS A 112 5.97 3.45 -10.36
C HIS A 112 5.51 3.39 -8.90
N CYS A 113 5.36 2.17 -8.39
CA CYS A 113 4.84 1.89 -7.04
C CYS A 113 5.88 1.16 -6.16
N THR A 114 7.17 1.23 -6.49
CA THR A 114 8.26 0.59 -5.76
C THR A 114 9.40 1.59 -5.56
N VAL A 115 10.47 1.18 -4.89
CA VAL A 115 11.65 2.02 -4.63
C VAL A 115 12.90 1.40 -5.23
N GLY A 116 13.93 2.23 -5.45
CA GLY A 116 15.27 1.76 -5.81
C GLY A 116 15.51 1.44 -7.29
N ILE A 117 14.59 1.78 -8.20
CA ILE A 117 14.81 1.67 -9.65
C ILE A 117 15.40 2.99 -10.16
N ALA A 118 16.55 2.91 -10.84
CA ALA A 118 17.21 4.08 -11.40
C ALA A 118 16.43 4.65 -12.62
N TRP A 119 16.44 5.98 -12.77
CA TRP A 119 15.83 6.67 -13.92
C TRP A 119 16.29 6.12 -15.28
N SER A 120 17.57 5.75 -15.41
CA SER A 120 18.14 5.23 -16.64
C SER A 120 17.48 3.93 -17.12
N VAL A 121 16.90 3.13 -16.21
CA VAL A 121 16.13 1.93 -16.56
C VAL A 121 14.81 2.33 -17.22
N PHE A 122 14.10 3.33 -16.66
CA PHE A 122 12.88 3.85 -17.26
C PHE A 122 13.16 4.52 -18.60
N GLU A 123 14.14 5.43 -18.66
CA GLU A 123 14.44 6.26 -19.82
C GLU A 123 14.70 5.45 -21.10
N LYS A 124 15.36 4.28 -20.96
CA LYS A 124 15.62 3.34 -22.06
C LYS A 124 14.34 2.71 -22.61
N ASN A 125 13.28 2.60 -21.82
CA ASN A 125 12.03 1.93 -22.18
C ASN A 125 10.86 2.90 -22.43
N LEU A 126 11.02 4.19 -22.15
CA LEU A 126 10.02 5.22 -22.44
C LEU A 126 9.98 5.58 -23.93
N SER A 127 8.78 5.91 -24.41
CA SER A 127 8.57 6.58 -25.70
C SER A 127 9.15 8.00 -25.67
N GLU A 128 9.16 8.69 -26.82
CA GLU A 128 9.77 10.03 -26.92
C GLU A 128 9.20 11.06 -25.94
N LYS A 129 7.92 10.92 -25.57
CA LYS A 129 7.20 11.80 -24.63
C LYS A 129 6.79 11.08 -23.34
N GLY A 130 7.41 9.93 -23.09
CA GLY A 130 7.01 9.03 -22.01
C GLY A 130 7.21 9.64 -20.62
N LYS A 131 6.33 9.27 -19.69
CA LYS A 131 6.35 9.76 -18.31
C LYS A 131 6.41 8.64 -17.29
N VAL A 132 7.17 8.84 -16.22
CA VAL A 132 7.12 8.00 -15.02
C VAL A 132 6.37 8.77 -13.94
N ILE A 133 5.23 8.25 -13.50
CA ILE A 133 4.46 8.77 -12.37
C ILE A 133 4.92 8.01 -11.13
N ASP A 134 5.62 8.68 -10.22
CA ASP A 134 6.21 8.05 -9.04
C ASP A 134 5.29 8.23 -7.82
N LEU A 135 4.69 7.14 -7.35
CA LEU A 135 3.78 7.13 -6.19
C LEU A 135 4.53 7.18 -4.85
N THR A 136 5.83 6.90 -4.86
CA THR A 136 6.68 6.86 -3.66
C THR A 136 7.92 7.72 -3.86
N PRO A 137 7.76 9.03 -4.14
CA PRO A 137 8.87 9.87 -4.56
C PRO A 137 9.91 10.02 -3.45
N GLY A 138 11.14 9.59 -3.76
CA GLY A 138 12.31 9.85 -2.94
C GLY A 138 13.05 11.12 -3.33
N PHE A 139 14.12 11.44 -2.61
CA PHE A 139 14.98 12.58 -2.92
C PHE A 139 15.53 12.54 -4.35
N SER A 140 15.99 11.36 -4.80
CA SER A 140 16.49 11.16 -6.18
C SER A 140 15.41 11.42 -7.24
N SER A 141 14.17 11.04 -6.99
CA SER A 141 13.02 11.31 -7.87
C SER A 141 12.76 12.81 -7.99
N ILE A 142 12.82 13.55 -6.88
CA ILE A 142 12.64 15.01 -6.87
C ILE A 142 13.73 15.70 -7.70
N VAL A 143 15.00 15.34 -7.48
CA VAL A 143 16.14 15.89 -8.23
C VAL A 143 16.02 15.57 -9.72
N THR A 144 15.68 14.32 -10.07
CA THR A 144 15.50 13.90 -11.46
C THR A 144 14.37 14.68 -12.14
N SER A 145 13.24 14.84 -11.46
CA SER A 145 12.10 15.64 -11.95
C SER A 145 12.51 17.08 -12.24
N ALA A 146 13.21 17.74 -11.31
CA ALA A 146 13.69 19.11 -11.51
C ALA A 146 14.66 19.22 -12.70
N LEU A 147 15.65 18.32 -12.77
CA LEU A 147 16.62 18.29 -13.87
C LEU A 147 15.95 18.12 -15.24
N LYS A 148 14.96 17.22 -15.36
CA LYS A 148 14.28 16.96 -16.63
C LYS A 148 13.38 18.12 -17.06
N LYS A 149 12.83 18.88 -16.12
CA LYS A 149 12.12 20.13 -16.43
C LYS A 149 13.08 21.22 -16.91
N ILE A 150 14.20 21.41 -16.21
CA ILE A 150 15.20 22.45 -16.56
C ILE A 150 15.87 22.16 -17.91
N THR A 151 16.12 20.89 -18.21
CA THR A 151 16.71 20.47 -19.50
C THR A 151 15.68 20.35 -20.64
N PHE A 152 14.42 20.76 -20.42
CA PHE A 152 13.32 20.66 -21.38
C PHE A 152 13.17 19.27 -22.01
N SER A 153 13.50 18.22 -21.25
CA SER A 153 13.42 16.86 -21.74
C SER A 153 11.97 16.51 -22.06
N LYS A 154 11.72 15.83 -23.18
CA LYS A 154 10.36 15.33 -23.47
C LYS A 154 9.97 14.16 -22.57
N LYS A 155 10.95 13.42 -22.05
CA LYS A 155 10.76 12.35 -21.07
C LYS A 155 10.82 12.93 -19.66
N GLN A 156 9.83 12.58 -18.83
CA GLN A 156 9.67 13.20 -17.52
C GLN A 156 9.50 12.17 -16.40
N LEU A 157 10.08 12.46 -15.24
CA LEU A 157 9.68 11.85 -13.97
C LEU A 157 8.78 12.84 -13.25
N VAL A 158 7.59 12.40 -12.85
CA VAL A 158 6.56 13.20 -12.19
C VAL A 158 6.27 12.61 -10.82
N PRO A 159 6.72 13.26 -9.73
CA PRO A 159 6.32 12.89 -8.38
C PRO A 159 4.80 13.01 -8.23
N PHE A 160 4.13 11.94 -7.80
CA PHE A 160 2.69 11.94 -7.57
C PHE A 160 2.40 12.38 -6.13
N LEU A 161 1.93 13.62 -6.00
CA LEU A 161 1.54 14.21 -4.72
C LEU A 161 0.06 14.61 -4.79
N PRO A 162 -0.87 13.64 -4.73
CA PRO A 162 -2.28 13.90 -4.94
C PRO A 162 -2.89 14.61 -3.74
N LYS A 163 -3.82 15.53 -4.03
CA LYS A 163 -4.81 15.98 -3.05
C LYS A 163 -6.07 15.15 -3.25
N ILE A 164 -6.18 14.06 -2.49
CA ILE A 164 -7.34 13.16 -2.56
C ILE A 164 -8.55 13.85 -1.90
N GLY A 165 -9.68 13.87 -2.59
CA GLY A 165 -10.93 14.47 -2.12
C GLY A 165 -12.11 13.53 -2.13
N SER A 166 -13.28 14.03 -1.71
CA SER A 166 -14.52 13.24 -1.66
C SER A 166 -14.94 12.73 -3.04
N LYS A 167 -14.79 13.55 -4.09
CA LYS A 167 -15.13 13.17 -5.48
C LYS A 167 -14.35 11.96 -5.98
N ASP A 168 -13.09 11.84 -5.60
CA ASP A 168 -12.26 10.68 -5.98
C ASP A 168 -12.77 9.41 -5.30
N LEU A 169 -13.16 9.52 -4.02
CA LEU A 169 -13.75 8.41 -3.26
C LEU A 169 -15.13 8.02 -3.80
N GLU A 170 -15.97 9.00 -4.10
CA GLU A 170 -17.29 8.79 -4.72
C GLU A 170 -17.16 8.06 -6.05
N PHE A 171 -16.18 8.46 -6.88
CA PHE A 171 -15.87 7.78 -8.13
C PHE A 171 -15.45 6.32 -7.92
N LEU A 172 -14.53 6.05 -6.98
CA LEU A 172 -14.10 4.69 -6.66
C LEU A 172 -15.26 3.83 -6.14
N VAL A 173 -16.11 4.38 -5.27
CA VAL A 173 -17.32 3.69 -4.78
C VAL A 173 -18.26 3.37 -5.93
N GLY A 174 -18.45 4.30 -6.88
CA GLY A 174 -19.22 4.08 -8.10
C GLY A 174 -18.68 2.91 -8.92
N LEU A 175 -17.37 2.85 -9.14
CA LEU A 175 -16.74 1.72 -9.86
C LEU A 175 -16.94 0.38 -9.17
N VAL A 176 -16.91 0.34 -7.83
CA VAL A 176 -17.18 -0.88 -7.06
C VAL A 176 -18.64 -1.30 -7.18
N LYS A 177 -19.57 -0.35 -7.03
CA LYS A 177 -21.02 -0.60 -7.19
C LYS A 177 -21.36 -1.13 -8.57
N ASP A 178 -20.73 -0.60 -9.61
CA ASP A 178 -20.90 -1.02 -11.00
C ASP A 178 -20.21 -2.36 -11.31
N GLY A 179 -19.47 -2.95 -10.36
CA GLY A 179 -18.68 -4.17 -10.56
C GLY A 179 -17.46 -4.02 -11.47
N LYS A 180 -17.12 -2.78 -11.87
CA LYS A 180 -15.96 -2.43 -12.72
C LYS A 180 -14.65 -2.45 -11.94
N LEU A 181 -14.71 -2.24 -10.62
CA LEU A 181 -13.59 -2.39 -9.71
C LEU A 181 -13.91 -3.46 -8.67
N LYS A 182 -13.09 -4.52 -8.61
CA LYS A 182 -13.25 -5.61 -7.65
C LYS A 182 -12.05 -5.65 -6.71
N PRO A 183 -12.25 -5.57 -5.37
CA PRO A 183 -11.16 -5.78 -4.44
C PRO A 183 -10.72 -7.25 -4.49
N VAL A 184 -9.42 -7.49 -4.64
CA VAL A 184 -8.84 -8.82 -4.47
C VAL A 184 -8.57 -9.02 -2.98
N ILE A 185 -9.22 -10.02 -2.39
CA ILE A 185 -9.05 -10.43 -1.00
C ILE A 185 -8.20 -11.70 -0.99
N ASP A 186 -7.09 -11.65 -0.25
CA ASP A 186 -6.17 -12.77 -0.10
C ASP A 186 -6.67 -13.75 0.96
N SER A 187 -7.07 -13.23 2.12
CA SER A 187 -7.70 -14.00 3.19
C SER A 187 -8.55 -13.11 4.08
N VAL A 188 -9.51 -13.74 4.75
CA VAL A 188 -10.31 -13.14 5.80
C VAL A 188 -10.03 -13.93 7.08
N HIS A 189 -9.73 -13.21 8.16
CA HIS A 189 -9.42 -13.74 9.47
C HIS A 189 -10.41 -13.17 10.47
N SER A 190 -10.75 -13.94 11.51
CA SER A 190 -11.47 -13.41 12.66
C SER A 190 -10.59 -12.46 13.47
N PHE A 191 -11.21 -11.68 14.35
CA PHE A 191 -10.50 -10.79 15.26
C PHE A 191 -9.42 -11.52 16.07
N ASP A 192 -9.71 -12.71 16.55
CA ASP A 192 -8.77 -13.50 17.36
C ASP A 192 -7.55 -14.00 16.58
N GLU A 193 -7.67 -14.10 15.25
CA GLU A 193 -6.61 -14.52 14.33
C GLU A 193 -5.75 -13.34 13.83
N ALA A 194 -5.87 -12.16 14.46
CA ALA A 194 -5.08 -10.98 14.09
C ALA A 194 -3.55 -11.22 14.13
N PRO A 195 -2.97 -11.96 15.11
CA PRO A 195 -1.53 -12.28 15.11
C PRO A 195 -1.09 -13.11 13.89
N GLU A 196 -1.89 -14.09 13.48
CA GLU A 196 -1.63 -14.96 12.34
C GLU A 196 -1.70 -14.16 11.04
N ALA A 197 -2.72 -13.32 10.92
CA ALA A 197 -2.90 -12.42 9.78
C ALA A 197 -1.74 -11.41 9.70
N TRP A 198 -1.24 -10.92 10.85
CA TRP A 198 -0.06 -10.06 10.94
C TRP A 198 1.22 -10.79 10.49
N ALA A 199 1.44 -12.01 10.97
CA ALA A 199 2.56 -12.85 10.56
C ALA A 199 2.55 -13.09 9.05
N LYS A 200 1.39 -13.43 8.48
CA LYS A 200 1.22 -13.61 7.04
C LYS A 200 1.56 -12.35 6.23
N SER A 201 1.17 -11.16 6.71
CA SER A 201 1.55 -9.89 6.09
C SER A 201 3.07 -9.64 6.13
N MET A 202 3.73 -10.01 7.23
CA MET A 202 5.17 -9.87 7.39
C MET A 202 5.97 -10.74 6.42
N GLU A 203 5.45 -11.92 6.05
CA GLU A 203 6.08 -12.79 5.03
C GLU A 203 6.11 -12.14 3.64
N GLY A 204 5.28 -11.12 3.38
CA GLY A 204 5.26 -10.40 2.11
C GLY A 204 4.63 -11.19 0.96
N HIS A 205 3.93 -12.28 1.24
CA HIS A 205 3.37 -13.21 0.25
C HIS A 205 1.86 -13.07 0.01
N ALA A 206 1.23 -12.03 0.52
CA ALA A 206 -0.19 -11.77 0.30
C ALA A 206 -0.50 -11.46 -1.17
N THR A 207 -1.54 -12.10 -1.70
CA THR A 207 -2.10 -11.90 -3.04
C THR A 207 -3.42 -11.13 -2.91
N GLY A 208 -3.32 -9.82 -2.67
CA GLY A 208 -4.48 -8.96 -2.39
C GLY A 208 -4.52 -8.51 -0.93
N LYS A 209 -5.72 -8.18 -0.44
CA LYS A 209 -5.92 -7.68 0.93
C LYS A 209 -6.11 -8.83 1.91
N ILE A 210 -5.33 -8.84 2.98
CA ILE A 210 -5.63 -9.63 4.19
C ILE A 210 -6.65 -8.81 5.00
N ILE A 211 -7.80 -9.38 5.33
CA ILE A 211 -8.88 -8.72 6.09
C ILE A 211 -8.99 -9.40 7.46
N ILE A 212 -9.20 -8.61 8.51
CA ILE A 212 -9.67 -9.03 9.82
C ILE A 212 -11.12 -8.57 9.94
N GLU A 213 -12.04 -9.50 10.16
CA GLU A 213 -13.43 -9.22 10.56
C GLU A 213 -13.49 -9.10 12.09
N VAL A 214 -14.03 -7.99 12.58
CA VAL A 214 -14.13 -7.69 14.02
C VAL A 214 -15.45 -8.19 14.58
N GLU A 215 -16.52 -8.17 13.78
CA GLU A 215 -17.82 -8.76 14.10
C GLU A 215 -18.47 -9.39 12.85
N LYS A 216 -19.35 -10.36 13.11
CA LYS A 216 -20.46 -10.75 12.23
C LYS A 216 -21.76 -10.52 12.98
#